data_AF-A0A2S9PX08-F1
#
_entry.id   AF-A0A2S9PX08-F1
#
_cell.length_a   1.000
_cell.length_b   1.000
_cell.length_c   1.000
_cell.angle_alpha   90.00
_cell.angle_beta   90.00
_cell.angle_gamma   90.00
#
_symmetry.space_group_name_H-M   'P 1'
#
loop_
_entity.id
_entity.type
_entity.pdbx_description
1 polymer ?
#
loop_
_entity_poly.entity_id
_entity_poly.type
_entity_poly.pdbx_seq_one_letter_code
_entity_poly.pdbx_strand_id
1 'polypeptide(L)'
;MGLYNTAGARITKAAFPATDAPDPLKRVTADVYSTRHHDQGTRPSDTRDSVPEGSIKTLLYKAGTILRQSQIDALFPPATVAAVSPATGPAAGGTVVTITGTNLDGVASVKFGSATGTDLKVLSAGRIQVTTPAGTAGAVSVVVADEAGNVTKSNAYTYA
;
A
#
# COMPACT_ATOMS: atom_id res chain seq x y z
N MET A 1 -2.76 -33.15 -16.50
CA MET A 1 -2.94 -31.71 -16.21
C MET A 1 -1.73 -30.96 -16.74
N GLY A 2 -1.84 -30.38 -17.94
CA GLY A 2 -0.76 -29.58 -18.54
C GLY A 2 -0.99 -28.09 -18.31
N LEU A 3 0.07 -27.28 -18.45
CA LEU A 3 -0.08 -25.84 -18.59
C LEU A 3 -0.47 -25.53 -20.03
N TYR A 4 -1.46 -24.67 -20.23
CA TYR A 4 -1.94 -24.25 -21.54
C TYR A 4 -1.95 -22.73 -21.61
N ASN A 5 -1.66 -22.17 -22.78
CA ASN A 5 -1.82 -20.74 -23.00
C ASN A 5 -3.29 -20.39 -23.25
N THR A 6 -3.59 -19.08 -23.34
CA THR A 6 -4.96 -18.57 -23.60
C THR A 6 -5.53 -19.01 -24.95
N ALA A 7 -4.68 -19.45 -25.89
CA ALA A 7 -5.07 -20.01 -27.18
C ALA A 7 -5.30 -21.54 -27.14
N GLY A 8 -5.21 -22.18 -25.96
CA GLY A 8 -5.39 -23.63 -25.80
C GLY A 8 -4.20 -24.48 -26.22
N ALA A 9 -3.05 -23.87 -26.57
CA ALA A 9 -1.83 -24.60 -26.90
C ALA A 9 -1.09 -25.02 -25.62
N ARG A 10 -0.58 -26.26 -25.61
CA ARG A 10 0.20 -26.78 -24.48
C ARG A 10 1.51 -26.02 -24.35
N ILE A 11 1.77 -25.48 -23.17
CA ILE A 11 3.02 -24.84 -22.80
C ILE A 11 4.05 -25.94 -22.52
N THR A 12 5.20 -25.87 -23.18
CA THR A 12 6.34 -26.77 -22.97
C THR A 12 7.50 -26.00 -22.33
N LYS A 13 8.54 -26.71 -21.86
CA LYS A 13 9.72 -26.07 -21.25
C LYS A 13 10.37 -25.01 -22.18
N ALA A 14 10.27 -25.20 -23.49
CA ALA A 14 10.79 -24.26 -24.49
C ALA A 14 10.03 -22.92 -24.56
N ALA A 15 8.83 -22.84 -23.97
CA ALA A 15 8.08 -21.58 -23.86
C ALA A 15 8.60 -20.69 -22.72
N PHE A 16 9.45 -21.22 -21.84
CA PHE A 16 10.15 -20.42 -20.85
C PHE A 16 11.47 -19.93 -21.47
N PRO A 17 11.82 -18.64 -21.29
CA PRO A 17 13.06 -18.11 -21.84
C PRO A 17 14.26 -18.93 -21.38
N ALA A 18 15.17 -19.25 -22.30
CA ALA A 18 16.38 -20.02 -22.01
C ALA A 18 17.38 -19.23 -21.16
N THR A 19 17.26 -17.91 -21.15
CA THR A 19 18.10 -16.99 -20.39
C THR A 19 17.33 -16.53 -19.16
N ASP A 20 17.92 -16.69 -17.98
CA ASP A 20 17.37 -16.15 -16.75
C ASP A 20 17.21 -14.63 -16.88
N ALA A 21 16.05 -14.11 -16.47
CA ALA A 21 15.94 -12.68 -16.21
C ALA A 21 16.93 -12.34 -15.07
N PRO A 22 17.72 -11.25 -15.17
CA PRO A 22 18.64 -10.88 -14.11
C PRO A 22 17.86 -10.51 -12.86
N ASP A 23 17.87 -11.40 -11.87
CA ASP A 23 17.26 -11.19 -10.56
C ASP A 23 18.37 -11.16 -9.49
N PRO A 24 18.96 -9.97 -9.24
CA PRO A 24 20.15 -9.86 -8.41
C PRO A 24 19.84 -10.23 -6.96
N LEU A 25 20.80 -10.92 -6.33
CA LEU A 25 20.73 -11.24 -4.91
C LEU A 25 21.00 -9.99 -4.07
N LYS A 26 20.15 -9.75 -3.09
CA LYS A 26 20.22 -8.64 -2.14
C LYS A 26 20.31 -9.17 -0.73
N ARG A 27 21.16 -8.55 0.08
CA ARG A 27 21.35 -8.91 1.48
C ARG A 27 20.46 -8.05 2.36
N VAL A 28 19.64 -8.70 3.18
CA VAL A 28 18.86 -8.04 4.23
C VAL A 28 19.83 -7.48 5.27
N THR A 29 19.79 -6.17 5.50
CA THR A 29 20.73 -5.48 6.41
C THR A 29 20.26 -5.42 7.86
N ALA A 30 18.96 -5.63 8.11
CA ALA A 30 18.35 -5.59 9.44
C ALA A 30 17.25 -6.65 9.56
N ASP A 31 16.92 -7.06 10.79
CA ASP A 31 15.79 -7.97 11.01
C ASP A 31 14.48 -7.34 10.50
N VAL A 32 13.82 -8.02 9.57
CA VAL A 32 12.54 -7.60 8.97
C VAL A 32 11.41 -8.30 9.71
N TYR A 33 10.46 -7.53 10.24
CA TYR A 33 9.29 -8.04 10.96
C TYR A 33 8.01 -7.70 10.21
N SER A 34 7.05 -8.62 10.18
CA SER A 34 5.66 -8.32 9.79
C SER A 34 4.81 -8.08 11.03
N THR A 35 3.91 -7.11 10.95
CA THR A 35 2.91 -6.85 11.99
C THR A 35 1.58 -7.48 11.58
N ARG A 36 0.96 -8.21 12.50
CA ARG A 36 -0.47 -8.53 12.39
C ARG A 36 -1.20 -7.76 13.47
N HIS A 37 -2.29 -7.10 13.11
CA HIS A 37 -3.25 -6.65 14.11
C HIS A 37 -3.77 -7.90 14.82
N HIS A 38 -3.77 -7.90 16.14
CA HIS A 38 -4.37 -8.99 16.90
C HIS A 38 -5.83 -9.12 16.43
N ASP A 39 -6.18 -10.25 15.81
CA ASP A 39 -7.57 -10.59 15.56
C ASP A 39 -8.27 -10.49 16.91
N GLN A 40 -9.36 -9.73 17.01
CA GLN A 40 -10.24 -9.81 18.17
C GLN A 40 -10.94 -11.17 18.10
N GLY A 41 -10.18 -12.22 18.34
CA GLY A 41 -10.68 -13.56 18.54
C GLY A 41 -11.76 -13.44 19.60
N THR A 42 -12.94 -13.94 19.25
CA THR A 42 -14.11 -14.05 20.10
C THR A 42 -13.74 -14.87 21.35
N ARG A 43 -13.13 -14.23 22.35
CA ARG A 43 -12.83 -14.86 23.62
C ARG A 43 -13.99 -14.58 24.58
N PRO A 44 -14.63 -15.63 25.14
CA PRO A 44 -15.65 -15.44 26.14
C PRO A 44 -15.05 -14.67 27.33
N SER A 45 -15.87 -13.78 27.89
CA SER A 45 -15.56 -12.80 28.92
C SER A 45 -15.03 -13.42 30.23
N ASP A 46 -13.74 -13.75 30.30
CA ASP A 46 -13.03 -13.95 31.57
C ASP A 46 -12.00 -12.84 31.79
N THR A 47 -12.10 -12.23 32.97
CA THR A 47 -11.87 -10.80 33.22
C THR A 47 -10.52 -10.56 33.89
N ARG A 48 -9.41 -11.07 33.34
CA ARG A 48 -8.07 -10.88 33.96
C ARG A 48 -6.86 -10.60 33.08
N ASP A 49 -6.99 -10.55 31.74
CA ASP A 49 -5.87 -10.16 30.88
C ASP A 49 -6.22 -8.89 30.10
N SER A 50 -6.22 -7.76 30.80
CA SER A 50 -6.19 -6.42 30.20
C SER A 50 -4.74 -6.01 29.91
N VAL A 51 -4.01 -6.81 29.13
CA VAL A 51 -2.76 -6.34 28.50
C VAL A 51 -3.16 -5.64 27.20
N PRO A 52 -2.75 -4.40 26.94
CA PRO A 52 -3.04 -3.76 25.66
C PRO A 52 -2.22 -4.49 24.59
N GLU A 53 -2.85 -5.42 23.89
CA GLU A 53 -2.20 -6.29 22.91
C GLU A 53 -1.78 -5.47 21.68
N GLY A 54 -0.58 -4.92 21.76
CA GLY A 54 0.13 -4.35 20.63
C GLY A 54 0.30 -5.38 19.51
N SER A 55 0.42 -4.88 18.28
CA SER A 55 0.61 -5.68 17.07
C SER A 55 1.69 -6.76 17.27
N ILE A 56 1.34 -8.04 17.04
CA ILE A 56 2.32 -9.13 17.12
C ILE A 56 3.32 -8.93 15.99
N LYS A 57 4.60 -8.73 16.33
CA LYS A 57 5.70 -8.66 15.37
C LYS A 57 6.24 -10.06 15.11
N THR A 58 6.03 -10.60 13.91
CA THR A 58 6.61 -11.87 13.47
C THR A 58 7.86 -11.59 12.66
N LEU A 59 9.01 -12.15 13.05
CA LEU A 59 10.23 -12.03 12.25
C LEU A 59 10.04 -12.75 10.91
N LEU A 60 10.17 -12.01 9.82
CA LEU A 60 10.02 -12.49 8.46
C LEU A 60 11.38 -12.88 7.86
N TYR A 61 12.39 -12.03 8.04
CA TYR A 61 13.76 -12.29 7.59
C TYR A 61 14.78 -11.79 8.61
N LYS A 62 15.80 -12.60 8.92
CA LYS A 62 16.94 -12.18 9.72
C LYS A 62 17.89 -11.28 8.92
N ALA A 63 18.58 -10.38 9.62
CA ALA A 63 19.75 -9.71 9.09
C ALA A 63 20.75 -10.75 8.55
N GLY A 64 21.23 -10.53 7.33
CA GLY A 64 22.14 -11.43 6.63
C GLY A 64 21.47 -12.44 5.69
N THR A 65 20.14 -12.59 5.71
CA THR A 65 19.41 -13.39 4.72
C THR A 65 19.62 -12.83 3.31
N ILE A 66 19.84 -13.72 2.35
CA ILE A 66 19.93 -13.38 0.94
C ILE A 66 18.56 -13.59 0.31
N LEU A 67 18.00 -12.53 -0.25
CA LEU A 67 16.76 -12.54 -1.01
C LEU A 67 17.02 -12.14 -2.44
N ARG A 68 16.16 -12.55 -3.36
CA ARG A 68 16.13 -12.01 -4.72
C ARG A 68 15.47 -10.63 -4.74
N GLN A 69 15.79 -9.78 -5.72
CA GLN A 69 15.15 -8.47 -5.87
C GLN A 69 13.63 -8.63 -6.02
N SER A 70 13.20 -9.61 -6.82
CA SER A 70 11.77 -9.93 -6.98
C SER A 70 11.06 -10.30 -5.67
N GLN A 71 11.77 -10.95 -4.73
CA GLN A 71 11.22 -11.28 -3.42
C GLN A 71 11.08 -10.04 -2.54
N ILE A 72 11.96 -9.05 -2.70
CA ILE A 72 11.87 -7.77 -1.99
C ILE A 72 10.73 -6.95 -2.56
N ASP A 73 10.62 -6.84 -3.88
CA ASP A 73 9.56 -6.07 -4.54
C ASP A 73 8.16 -6.64 -4.18
N ALA A 74 8.05 -7.96 -4.00
CA ALA A 74 6.82 -8.60 -3.55
C ALA A 74 6.40 -8.24 -2.11
N LEU A 75 7.31 -7.72 -1.27
CA LEU A 75 7.00 -7.25 0.08
C LEU A 75 6.37 -5.85 0.08
N PHE A 76 6.56 -5.10 -1.01
CA PHE A 76 6.08 -3.72 -1.18
C PHE A 76 5.17 -3.66 -2.41
N PRO A 77 4.00 -4.30 -2.38
CA PRO A 77 3.09 -4.25 -3.51
C PRO A 77 2.66 -2.81 -3.77
N PRO A 78 2.65 -2.34 -5.03
CA PRO A 78 2.31 -0.96 -5.32
C PRO A 78 0.90 -0.63 -4.82
N ALA A 79 0.73 0.53 -4.19
CA ALA A 79 -0.58 1.05 -3.90
C ALA A 79 -1.38 1.30 -5.17
N THR A 80 -2.71 1.28 -5.06
CA THR A 80 -3.59 1.78 -6.10
C THR A 80 -4.60 2.75 -5.50
N VAL A 81 -4.95 3.79 -6.27
CA VAL A 81 -5.99 4.75 -5.91
C VAL A 81 -7.20 4.52 -6.81
N ALA A 82 -8.26 3.96 -6.23
CA ALA A 82 -9.51 3.68 -6.94
C ALA A 82 -10.39 4.93 -7.00
N ALA A 83 -10.70 5.53 -5.85
CA ALA A 83 -11.57 6.69 -5.74
C ALA A 83 -11.19 7.62 -4.59
N VAL A 84 -11.68 8.86 -4.67
CA VAL A 84 -11.46 9.93 -3.70
C VAL A 84 -12.83 10.55 -3.40
N SER A 85 -13.23 10.61 -2.12
CA SER A 85 -14.55 11.08 -1.72
C SER A 85 -14.50 11.86 -0.39
N PRO A 86 -15.05 13.08 -0.33
CA PRO A 86 -15.57 13.86 -1.45
C PRO A 86 -14.47 14.22 -2.47
N ALA A 87 -14.83 14.28 -3.75
CA ALA A 87 -13.91 14.68 -4.83
C ALA A 87 -13.88 16.20 -5.06
N THR A 88 -14.58 16.97 -4.23
CA THR A 88 -14.65 18.43 -4.31
C THR A 88 -14.63 19.06 -2.91
N GLY A 89 -14.12 20.28 -2.81
CA GLY A 89 -14.21 21.08 -1.59
C GLY A 89 -13.56 22.46 -1.73
N PRO A 90 -13.65 23.32 -0.72
CA PRO A 90 -13.21 24.71 -0.79
C PRO A 90 -11.70 24.85 -1.01
N ALA A 91 -11.29 25.85 -1.80
CA ALA A 91 -9.89 26.25 -2.01
C ALA A 91 -9.12 26.55 -0.70
N ALA A 92 -9.82 26.92 0.37
CA ALA A 92 -9.22 27.11 1.70
C ALA A 92 -8.69 25.80 2.33
N GLY A 93 -9.06 24.63 1.81
CA GLY A 93 -8.72 23.33 2.39
C GLY A 93 -9.56 23.00 3.63
N GLY A 94 -9.12 21.99 4.39
CA GLY A 94 -9.80 21.53 5.61
C GLY A 94 -10.90 20.48 5.37
N THR A 95 -11.04 20.00 4.14
CA THR A 95 -12.01 18.94 3.85
C THR A 95 -11.40 17.58 4.16
N VAL A 96 -12.09 16.80 4.98
CA VAL A 96 -11.72 15.42 5.23
C VAL A 96 -12.11 14.57 4.03
N VAL A 97 -11.09 14.00 3.37
CA VAL A 97 -11.24 13.18 2.17
C VAL A 97 -10.86 11.75 2.47
N THR A 98 -11.74 10.83 2.07
CA THR A 98 -11.49 9.39 2.10
C THR A 98 -11.00 8.94 0.74
N ILE A 99 -9.82 8.33 0.72
CA ILE A 99 -9.22 7.72 -0.47
C ILE A 99 -9.37 6.21 -0.33
N THR A 100 -9.93 5.58 -1.34
CA THR A 100 -10.13 4.12 -1.41
C THR A 100 -9.24 3.50 -2.48
N GLY A 101 -8.77 2.29 -2.23
CA GLY A 101 -7.77 1.64 -3.06
C GLY A 101 -7.31 0.28 -2.54
N THR A 102 -6.06 -0.08 -2.86
CA THR A 102 -5.38 -1.29 -2.37
C THR A 102 -3.96 -0.97 -1.91
N ASN A 103 -3.45 -1.74 -0.96
CA ASN A 103 -2.10 -1.58 -0.36
C ASN A 103 -1.83 -0.17 0.18
N LEU A 104 -2.86 0.48 0.74
CA LEU A 104 -2.78 1.82 1.29
C LEU A 104 -2.32 1.86 2.76
N ASP A 105 -1.91 0.72 3.31
CA ASP A 105 -1.45 0.59 4.70
C ASP A 105 -0.06 1.18 4.95
N GLY A 106 0.79 1.22 3.92
CA GLY A 106 2.14 1.80 3.96
C GLY A 106 2.22 3.27 3.51
N VAL A 107 1.09 3.97 3.38
CA VAL A 107 1.07 5.35 2.89
C VAL A 107 1.70 6.29 3.91
N ALA A 108 2.77 6.98 3.50
CA ALA A 108 3.50 7.94 4.33
C ALA A 108 3.01 9.37 4.11
N SER A 109 2.57 9.72 2.89
CA SER A 109 2.05 11.05 2.60
C SER A 109 1.09 11.04 1.42
N VAL A 110 0.17 12.02 1.40
CA VAL A 110 -0.73 12.26 0.29
C VAL A 110 -0.63 13.73 -0.11
N LYS A 111 -0.51 14.00 -1.41
CA LYS A 111 -0.43 15.34 -1.97
C LYS A 111 -1.60 15.60 -2.90
N PHE A 112 -2.14 16.81 -2.83
CA PHE A 112 -3.18 17.34 -3.70
C PHE A 112 -2.55 18.41 -4.58
N GLY A 113 -2.22 18.06 -5.82
CA GLY A 113 -1.40 18.88 -6.70
C GLY A 113 0.02 19.03 -6.12
N SER A 114 0.41 20.26 -5.78
CA SER A 114 1.70 20.58 -5.16
C SER A 114 1.66 20.60 -3.63
N ALA A 115 0.47 20.61 -3.02
CA ALA A 115 0.31 20.77 -1.58
C ALA A 115 0.18 19.41 -0.87
N THR A 116 0.80 19.26 0.29
CA THR A 116 0.73 18.02 1.08
C THR A 116 -0.46 18.07 2.03
N GLY A 117 -1.29 17.03 2.02
CA GLY A 117 -2.41 16.89 2.96
C GLY A 117 -1.95 16.66 4.39
N THR A 118 -2.84 16.97 5.33
CA THR A 118 -2.59 16.87 6.77
C THR A 118 -3.52 15.83 7.41
N ASP A 119 -3.22 15.42 8.65
CA ASP A 119 -4.03 14.43 9.40
C ASP A 119 -4.28 13.12 8.61
N LEU A 120 -3.23 12.60 7.97
CA LEU A 120 -3.29 11.30 7.30
C LEU A 120 -3.55 10.21 8.34
N LYS A 121 -4.66 9.50 8.18
CA LYS A 121 -5.06 8.36 8.99
C LYS A 121 -5.29 7.15 8.10
N VAL A 122 -4.49 6.12 8.31
CA VAL A 122 -4.68 4.82 7.67
C VAL A 122 -5.78 4.08 8.42
N LEU A 123 -6.94 3.89 7.79
CA LEU A 123 -8.06 3.16 8.38
C LEU A 123 -7.93 1.66 8.08
N SER A 124 -7.50 1.30 6.88
CA SER A 124 -7.19 -0.07 6.46
C SER A 124 -6.32 -0.07 5.20
N ALA A 125 -5.82 -1.24 4.79
CA ALA A 125 -5.08 -1.42 3.53
C ALA A 125 -5.86 -1.01 2.27
N GLY A 126 -7.15 -0.73 2.36
CA GLY A 126 -7.94 -0.23 1.23
C GLY A 126 -8.59 1.13 1.46
N ARG A 127 -8.36 1.77 2.62
CA ARG A 127 -9.00 3.04 2.99
C ARG A 127 -8.08 3.90 3.84
N ILE A 128 -7.84 5.13 3.38
CA ILE A 128 -7.14 6.16 4.14
C ILE A 128 -7.98 7.42 4.17
N GLN A 129 -7.82 8.20 5.23
CA GLN A 129 -8.45 9.49 5.40
C GLN A 129 -7.36 10.54 5.47
N VAL A 130 -7.53 11.65 4.76
CA VAL A 130 -6.58 12.77 4.75
C VAL A 130 -7.35 14.08 4.68
N THR A 131 -6.84 15.10 5.35
CA THR A 131 -7.39 16.44 5.28
C THR A 131 -6.73 17.21 4.15
N THR A 132 -7.53 17.82 3.28
CA THR A 132 -7.04 18.60 2.15
C THR A 132 -6.35 19.88 2.62
N PRO A 133 -5.17 20.22 2.05
CA PRO A 133 -4.53 21.51 2.32
C PRO A 133 -5.25 22.64 1.58
N ALA A 134 -4.89 23.89 1.90
CA ALA A 134 -5.27 25.02 1.05
C ALA A 134 -4.65 24.87 -0.35
N GLY A 135 -5.41 25.19 -1.38
CA GLY A 135 -5.03 25.02 -2.77
C GLY A 135 -5.64 26.06 -3.70
N THR A 136 -5.20 26.05 -4.95
CA THR A 136 -5.78 26.88 -6.00
C THR A 136 -7.05 26.24 -6.52
N ALA A 137 -8.09 27.05 -6.77
CA ALA A 137 -9.32 26.58 -7.40
C ALA A 137 -9.02 25.87 -8.73
N GLY A 138 -9.65 24.71 -8.94
CA GLY A 138 -9.44 23.86 -10.12
C GLY A 138 -9.22 22.38 -9.78
N ALA A 139 -9.20 21.56 -10.83
CA ALA A 139 -8.93 20.12 -10.72
C ALA A 139 -7.45 19.88 -10.43
N VAL A 140 -7.17 19.01 -9.46
CA VAL A 140 -5.82 18.62 -9.03
C VAL A 140 -5.66 17.10 -9.04
N SER A 141 -4.44 16.66 -9.32
CA SER A 141 -4.04 15.26 -9.18
C SER A 141 -3.77 14.92 -7.71
N VAL A 142 -4.16 13.73 -7.29
CA VAL A 142 -3.83 13.20 -5.96
C VAL A 142 -2.65 12.25 -6.10
N VAL A 143 -1.57 12.53 -5.39
CA VAL A 143 -0.37 11.69 -5.34
C VAL A 143 -0.29 11.04 -3.96
N VAL A 144 -0.37 9.73 -3.93
CA VAL A 144 -0.16 8.92 -2.72
C VAL A 144 1.27 8.41 -2.76
N ALA A 145 2.04 8.66 -1.72
CA ALA A 145 3.41 8.19 -1.58
C ALA A 145 3.48 7.15 -0.47
N ASP A 146 3.94 5.95 -0.84
CA ASP A 146 4.21 4.84 0.06
C ASP A 146 5.69 4.40 -0.05
N GLU A 147 6.06 3.35 0.68
CA GLU A 147 7.42 2.78 0.64
C GLU A 147 7.74 2.05 -0.68
N ALA A 148 6.73 1.66 -1.46
CA ALA A 148 6.86 1.05 -2.78
C ALA A 148 7.08 2.10 -3.89
N GLY A 149 6.61 3.33 -3.69
CA GLY A 149 6.74 4.45 -4.62
C GLY A 149 5.57 5.43 -4.59
N ASN A 150 5.46 6.22 -5.66
CA ASN A 150 4.41 7.22 -5.81
C ASN A 150 3.32 6.72 -6.77
N VAL A 151 2.07 6.84 -6.34
CA VAL A 151 0.88 6.50 -7.12
C VAL A 151 0.10 7.78 -7.36
N THR A 152 -0.12 8.12 -8.64
CA THR A 152 -0.81 9.36 -9.02
C THR A 152 -2.17 9.05 -9.64
N LYS A 153 -3.21 9.70 -9.12
CA LYS A 153 -4.54 9.76 -9.73
C LYS A 153 -4.79 11.16 -10.26
N SER A 154 -4.81 11.30 -11.58
CA SER A 154 -5.06 12.58 -12.25
C SER A 154 -6.50 13.06 -12.05
N ASN A 155 -6.69 14.37 -11.85
CA ASN A 155 -8.00 15.02 -11.68
C ASN A 155 -8.90 14.33 -10.65
N ALA A 156 -8.33 13.90 -9.54
CA ALA A 156 -9.03 13.13 -8.52
C ALA A 156 -9.76 14.01 -7.50
N TYR A 157 -9.39 15.29 -7.40
CA TYR A 157 -10.02 16.24 -6.49
C TYR A 157 -10.12 17.63 -7.15
N THR A 158 -11.16 18.38 -6.85
CA THR A 158 -11.37 19.74 -7.39
C THR A 158 -11.59 20.74 -6.27
N TYR A 159 -10.77 21.79 -6.25
CA TYR A 159 -10.98 22.94 -5.37
C TYR A 159 -12.01 23.89 -5.99
N ALA A 160 -13.05 24.22 -5.24
CA ALA A 160 -14.10 25.18 -5.59
C ALA A 160 -13.98 26.48 -4.79
#